data_AF-A0A7C7VI78-F1
#
_entry.id   AF-A0A7C7VI78-F1
#
_cell.length_a   1.000
_cell.length_b   1.000
_cell.length_c   1.000
_cell.angle_alpha   90.00
_cell.angle_beta   90.00
_cell.angle_gamma   90.00
#
_symmetry.space_group_name_H-M   'P 1'
#
loop_
_entity.id
_entity.type
_entity.pdbx_description
1 polymer ?
#
loop_
_entity_poly.entity_id
_entity_poly.type
_entity_poly.pdbx_seq_one_letter_code
_entity_poly.pdbx_strand_id
1 'polypeptide(L)'
;MIITVREFLEIEDLETFRRVAEESPLVIRRDPFLFAQYFAMMFFINLAKIDSGDIKKLFEMLKGKTIIIKDIIEASTLSEFIKKKEAETSISH
;
A
#
# COMPACT_ATOMS: atom_id res chain seq x y z
N MET A 1 -14.14 18.32 3.90
CA MET A 1 -12.79 18.71 3.49
C MET A 1 -12.16 17.53 2.77
N ILE A 2 -12.06 17.60 1.44
CA ILE A 2 -11.42 16.56 0.64
C ILE A 2 -9.94 16.94 0.57
N ILE A 3 -9.06 16.22 1.26
CA ILE A 3 -7.62 16.45 1.16
C ILE A 3 -7.19 15.94 -0.22
N THR A 4 -6.98 16.87 -1.16
CA THR A 4 -6.76 16.58 -2.59
C THR A 4 -5.29 16.57 -3.01
N VAL A 5 -4.37 16.78 -2.07
CA VAL A 5 -2.93 16.60 -2.31
C VAL A 5 -2.43 15.54 -1.35
N ARG A 6 -2.16 14.34 -1.88
CA ARG A 6 -1.36 13.33 -1.18
C ARG A 6 0.07 13.60 -1.62
N GLU A 7 0.84 14.32 -0.81
CA GLU A 7 2.28 14.39 -1.03
C GLU A 7 2.85 13.01 -0.75
N PHE A 8 3.59 12.47 -1.73
CA PHE A 8 4.27 11.19 -1.62
C PHE A 8 5.73 11.44 -1.29
N LEU A 9 6.17 10.97 -0.13
CA LEU A 9 7.54 11.13 0.34
C LEU A 9 8.27 9.78 0.27
N GLU A 10 9.30 9.70 -0.58
CA GLU A 10 10.17 8.53 -0.61
C GLU A 10 11.08 8.54 0.61
N ILE A 11 11.15 7.40 1.30
CA ILE A 11 12.11 7.15 2.37
C ILE A 11 13.16 6.19 1.81
N GLU A 12 14.43 6.58 1.88
CA GLU A 12 15.55 5.78 1.36
C GLU A 12 15.98 4.67 2.33
N ASP A 13 15.82 4.89 3.63
CA ASP A 13 16.28 3.97 4.66
C ASP A 13 15.12 3.19 5.32
N LEU A 14 15.38 1.92 5.59
CA LEU A 14 14.37 1.01 6.12
C LEU A 14 13.95 1.35 7.55
N GLU A 15 14.86 1.91 8.36
CA GLU A 15 14.61 2.19 9.78
C GLU A 15 13.62 3.34 9.95
N THR A 16 13.79 4.42 9.19
CA THR A 16 12.85 5.53 9.14
C THR A 16 11.50 5.07 8.63
N PHE A 17 11.46 4.23 7.57
CA PHE A 17 10.19 3.69 7.09
C PHE A 17 9.50 2.84 8.17
N ARG A 18 10.25 2.04 8.94
CA ARG A 18 9.70 1.26 10.07
C ARG A 18 9.03 2.15 11.11
N ARG A 19 9.69 3.23 11.54
CA ARG A 19 9.12 4.17 12.53
C ARG A 19 7.81 4.79 12.05
N VAL A 20 7.75 5.19 10.77
CA VAL A 20 6.51 5.72 10.17
C VAL A 20 5.42 4.64 10.07
N ALA A 21 5.80 3.42 9.68
CA ALA A 21 4.89 2.30 9.53
C ALA A 21 4.32 1.80 10.87
N GLU A 22 5.06 1.95 11.97
CA GLU A 22 4.60 1.64 13.33
C GLU A 22 3.47 2.58 13.77
N GLU A 23 3.62 3.87 13.51
CA GLU A 23 2.62 4.90 13.86
C GLU A 23 1.48 4.98 12.85
N SER A 24 1.67 4.43 11.65
CA SER A 24 0.64 4.38 10.62
C SER A 24 -0.51 3.46 11.03
N PRO A 25 -1.79 3.89 10.88
CA PRO A 25 -2.93 3.00 11.05
C PRO A 25 -2.99 1.93 9.94
N LEU A 26 -2.31 2.13 8.82
CA LEU A 26 -2.38 1.26 7.65
C LEU A 26 -1.08 1.25 6.85
N VAL A 27 -0.58 0.05 6.55
CA VAL A 27 0.49 -0.14 5.56
C VAL A 27 -0.05 -0.86 4.33
N ILE A 28 0.15 -0.28 3.16
CA ILE A 28 -0.28 -0.82 1.87
C ILE A 28 0.93 -1.39 1.14
N ARG A 29 0.84 -2.65 0.71
CA ARG A 29 1.84 -3.26 -0.17
C ARG A 29 1.36 -3.25 -1.62
N ARG A 30 2.19 -2.68 -2.50
CA ARG A 30 2.08 -2.77 -3.96
C ARG A 30 3.48 -2.95 -4.54
N ASP A 31 3.88 -4.20 -4.72
CA ASP A 31 5.26 -4.54 -5.09
C ASP A 31 5.78 -3.73 -6.30
N PRO A 32 7.03 -3.22 -6.26
CA PRO A 32 8.02 -3.38 -5.18
C PRO A 32 7.88 -2.36 -4.04
N PHE A 33 6.78 -1.60 -3.96
CA PHE A 33 6.63 -0.50 -3.01
C PHE A 33 5.82 -0.88 -1.76
N LEU A 34 6.19 -0.28 -0.64
CA LEU A 34 5.35 -0.20 0.56
C LEU A 34 4.98 1.25 0.81
N PHE A 35 3.75 1.47 1.23
CA PHE A 35 3.22 2.79 1.56
C PHE A 35 2.71 2.78 3.00
N ALA A 36 3.00 3.83 3.75
CA ALA A 36 2.46 4.06 5.09
C ALA A 36 1.85 5.47 5.13
N GLN A 37 0.61 5.57 5.63
CA GLN A 37 -0.03 6.87 5.83
C GLN A 37 0.28 7.39 7.22
N TYR A 38 0.85 8.58 7.31
CA TYR A 38 1.03 9.27 8.58
C TYR A 38 0.49 10.69 8.46
N PHE A 39 -0.55 11.00 9.24
CA PHE A 39 -1.39 12.19 9.08
C PHE A 39 -1.91 12.37 7.63
N ALA A 40 -1.57 13.50 6.99
CA ALA A 40 -1.97 13.85 5.64
C ALA A 40 -0.94 13.42 4.56
N MET A 41 0.17 12.80 4.97
CA MET A 41 1.27 12.43 4.09
C MET A 41 1.28 10.93 3.78
N MET A 42 1.69 10.59 2.56
CA MET A 42 1.91 9.21 2.13
C MET A 42 3.41 8.96 2.03
N PHE A 43 3.97 8.20 2.96
CA PHE A 43 5.37 7.80 2.90
C PHE A 43 5.49 6.49 2.13
N PHE A 44 6.56 6.32 1.36
CA PHE A 44 6.81 5.07 0.65
C PHE A 44 8.28 4.68 0.61
N ILE A 45 8.55 3.38 0.47
CA ILE A 45 9.89 2.83 0.26
C ILE A 45 9.85 1.85 -0.91
N ASN A 46 10.91 1.83 -1.72
CA ASN A 46 11.10 0.88 -2.79
C ASN A 46 11.92 -0.33 -2.29
N LEU A 47 11.25 -1.47 -2.10
CA LEU A 47 11.87 -2.70 -1.62
C LEU A 47 12.89 -3.28 -2.61
N ALA A 48 12.83 -2.93 -3.90
CA ALA A 48 13.82 -3.38 -4.89
C ALA A 48 15.21 -2.80 -4.63
N LYS A 49 15.33 -1.75 -3.81
CA LYS A 49 16.60 -1.12 -3.42
C LYS A 49 17.14 -1.63 -2.07
N ILE A 50 16.46 -2.59 -1.43
CA ILE A 50 16.75 -3.04 -0.06
C ILE A 50 17.26 -4.49 -0.07
N ASP A 51 18.16 -4.81 0.86
CA ASP A 51 18.65 -6.18 1.03
C ASP A 51 17.53 -7.15 1.47
N SER A 52 17.53 -8.34 0.87
CA SER A 52 16.52 -9.38 1.10
C SER A 52 16.35 -9.80 2.57
N GLY A 53 17.42 -9.78 3.38
CA GLY A 53 17.37 -10.13 4.80
C GLY A 53 16.61 -9.11 5.64
N ASP A 54 16.68 -7.85 5.25
CA ASP A 54 16.02 -6.74 5.94
C ASP A 54 14.55 -6.61 5.56
N ILE A 55 14.19 -7.00 4.33
CA ILE A 55 12.80 -7.12 3.86
C ILE A 55 12.03 -8.12 4.71
N LYS A 56 12.61 -9.30 5.01
CA LYS A 56 11.95 -10.33 5.83
C LYS A 56 11.63 -9.81 7.23
N LYS A 57 12.59 -9.16 7.89
CA LYS A 57 12.40 -8.56 9.22
C LYS A 57 11.32 -7.48 9.22
N LEU A 58 11.28 -6.66 8.16
CA LEU A 58 10.22 -5.65 8.00
C LEU A 58 8.84 -6.30 7.97
N PHE A 59 8.64 -7.33 7.15
CA PHE A 59 7.33 -7.98 7.06
C PHE A 59 6.93 -8.73 8.34
N GLU A 60 7.88 -9.30 9.07
CA GLU A 60 7.61 -9.91 10.38
C GLU A 60 7.09 -8.87 11.38
N MET A 61 7.68 -7.68 11.41
CA MET A 61 7.24 -6.55 12.24
C MET A 61 5.84 -6.05 11.83
N LEU A 62 5.57 -5.96 10.52
CA LEU A 62 4.32 -5.40 10.00
C LEU A 62 3.17 -6.41 9.88
N LYS A 63 3.35 -7.66 10.35
CA LYS A 63 2.41 -8.78 10.18
C LYS A 63 0.99 -8.51 10.72
N GLY A 64 0.82 -7.54 11.60
CA GLY A 64 -0.49 -7.12 12.15
C GLY A 64 -1.13 -5.87 11.52
N LYS A 65 -0.42 -5.15 10.63
CA LYS A 65 -0.85 -3.84 10.09
C LYS A 65 -0.75 -3.73 8.56
N THR A 66 -0.23 -4.77 7.90
CA THR A 66 -0.06 -4.78 6.44
C THR A 66 -1.32 -5.28 5.75
N ILE A 67 -1.88 -4.46 4.88
CA ILE A 67 -2.88 -4.89 3.90
C ILE A 67 -2.16 -5.11 2.55
N ILE A 68 -2.31 -6.32 2.02
CA ILE A 68 -1.82 -6.68 0.69
C ILE A 68 -2.92 -6.34 -0.31
N ILE A 69 -2.67 -5.38 -1.19
CA ILE A 69 -3.62 -5.01 -2.23
C ILE A 69 -3.34 -5.86 -3.47
N LYS A 70 -4.26 -6.78 -3.78
CA LYS A 70 -4.21 -7.61 -5.00
C LYS A 70 -4.51 -6.77 -6.24
N ASP A 71 -5.53 -5.92 -6.14
CA ASP A 71 -6.05 -5.14 -7.26
C ASP A 71 -6.73 -3.85 -6.78
N ILE A 72 -6.76 -2.83 -7.64
CA ILE A 72 -7.42 -1.55 -7.37
C ILE A 72 -8.43 -1.32 -8.48
N ILE A 73 -9.71 -1.21 -8.11
CA ILE A 73 -10.77 -0.89 -9.04
C ILE A 73 -11.20 0.55 -8.80
N GLU A 74 -10.96 1.38 -9.80
CA GLU A 74 -11.57 2.70 -9.88
C GLU A 74 -12.98 2.56 -10.46
N ALA A 75 -13.96 3.10 -9.75
CA ALA A 75 -15.35 3.15 -10.19
C ALA A 75 -16.00 4.43 -9.68
N SER A 76 -16.76 5.09 -10.56
CA SER A 76 -17.47 6.32 -10.24
C SER A 76 -18.77 6.06 -9.47
N THR A 77 -19.30 4.84 -9.55
CA THR A 77 -20.53 4.41 -8.87
C THR A 77 -20.46 2.94 -8.42
N LEU A 78 -21.31 2.56 -7.45
CA LEU A 78 -21.46 1.18 -7.00
C LEU A 78 -21.87 0.25 -8.15
N SER A 79 -22.79 0.69 -9.01
CA SER A 79 -23.25 -0.11 -10.16
C SER A 79 -22.13 -0.36 -11.17
N GLU A 80 -21.26 0.63 -11.39
CA GLU A 80 -20.08 0.46 -12.24
C GLU A 80 -19.09 -0.54 -11.63
N PHE A 81 -18.83 -0.45 -10.33
CA PHE A 81 -17.98 -1.40 -9.62
C PHE A 81 -18.50 -2.84 -9.74
N ILE A 82 -19.81 -3.06 -9.52
CA ILE A 82 -20.43 -4.39 -9.60
C ILE A 82 -20.27 -4.97 -11.02
N LYS A 83 -20.57 -4.18 -12.06
CA LYS A 83 -20.40 -4.62 -13.46
C LYS A 83 -18.96 -5.03 -13.78
N LYS A 84 -17.98 -4.26 -13.30
CA LYS A 84 -16.56 -4.59 -13.48
C LYS A 84 -16.21 -5.93 -12.84
N LYS A 85 -16.72 -6.20 -11.63
CA LYS A 85 -16.52 -7.48 -10.94
C LYS A 85 -17.21 -8.68 -11.59
N GLU A 86 -18.42 -8.48 -12.10
CA GLU A 86 -19.13 -9.53 -12.83
C GLU A 86 -18.42 -9.87 -14.16
N ALA A 87 -17.91 -8.86 -14.87
CA ALA A 87 -17.14 -9.07 -16.10
C ALA A 87 -15.84 -9.86 -15.86
N GLU A 88 -15.08 -9.57 -14.80
CA GLU A 88 -13.86 -10.32 -14.44
C GLU A 88 -14.12 -11.81 -14.19
N THR A 89 -15.24 -12.12 -13.52
CA THR A 89 -15.62 -13.51 -13.18
C THR A 89 -16.03 -14.32 -14.44
N SER A 90 -16.56 -13.62 -15.45
CA SER A 90 -17.07 -14.22 -16.69
C SER A 90 -15.98 -14.61 -17.70
N ILE A 91 -14.75 -14.11 -17.54
CA ILE A 91 -13.62 -14.38 -18.46
C ILE A 91 -12.78 -15.59 -17.99
N SER A 92 -13.03 -16.09 -16.77
CA SER A 92 -12.29 -17.20 -16.17
C SER A 92 -12.94 -18.58 -16.36
N HIS A 93 -13.93 -18.71 -17.26
CA HIS A 93 -14.57 -19.97 -17.65
C HIS A 93 -14.42 -20.22 -19.15
#